data_AF-A0A531M1F4-F1
#
_entry.id   AF-A0A531M1F4-F1
#
_cell.length_a   1.000
_cell.length_b   1.000
_cell.length_c   1.000
_cell.angle_alpha   90.00
_cell.angle_beta   90.00
_cell.angle_gamma   90.00
#
_symmetry.space_group_name_H-M   'P 1'
#
loop_
_entity.id
_entity.type
_entity.pdbx_description
1 polymer ?
#
loop_
_entity_poly.entity_id
_entity_poly.type
_entity_poly.pdbx_seq_one_letter_code
_entity_poly.pdbx_strand_id
1 'polypeptide(L)'
;ESSIYYIYDDVSGVRQLQFAEPEMDIRYVNNDSDGKVESLHVVGFQATGWAVNSTYDDATQTITTFNKWRGVGDASSSGTYLFRNGDFSLVQYDVDASYDGEQNPQTVVDYNTAP
;
A
#
# COMPACT_ATOMS: atom_id res chain seq x y z
N GLU A 1 -8.40 6.35 9.57
CA GLU A 1 -7.57 7.51 9.92
C GLU A 1 -6.68 7.84 8.74
N SER A 2 -6.34 9.13 8.54
CA SER A 2 -5.37 9.57 7.53
C SER A 2 -4.28 10.39 8.19
N SER A 3 -3.03 10.14 7.82
CA SER A 3 -1.85 10.80 8.37
C SER A 3 -1.03 11.46 7.26
N ILE A 4 -0.37 12.58 7.56
CA ILE A 4 0.57 13.26 6.67
C ILE A 4 1.94 13.18 7.33
N TYR A 5 2.95 12.73 6.57
CA TYR A 5 4.31 12.59 7.05
C TYR A 5 5.20 13.71 6.51
N TYR A 6 6.10 14.19 7.36
CA TYR A 6 7.16 15.11 6.97
C TYR A 6 8.50 14.47 7.32
N ILE A 7 9.48 14.67 6.45
CA ILE A 7 10.86 14.29 6.67
C ILE A 7 11.73 15.56 6.65
N TYR A 8 12.79 15.54 7.44
CA TYR A 8 13.79 16.60 7.49
C TYR A 8 15.18 16.01 7.22
N ASP A 9 15.96 16.71 6.40
CA ASP A 9 17.39 16.53 6.27
C ASP A 9 18.08 17.90 6.08
N ASP A 10 19.38 17.98 6.37
CA ASP A 10 20.11 19.25 6.35
C ASP A 10 20.28 19.85 4.93
N VAL A 11 20.07 19.07 3.87
CA VAL A 11 20.24 19.52 2.48
C VAL A 11 18.93 20.07 1.92
N SER A 12 17.83 19.36 2.14
CA SER A 12 16.52 19.64 1.56
C SER A 12 15.59 20.38 2.52
N GLY A 13 15.93 20.43 3.81
CA GLY A 13 15.07 20.96 4.86
C GLY A 13 13.84 20.08 5.10
N VAL A 14 12.77 20.67 5.62
CA VAL A 14 11.50 19.96 5.85
C VAL A 14 10.77 19.79 4.51
N ARG A 15 10.39 18.55 4.20
CA ARG A 15 9.60 18.19 3.02
C ARG A 15 8.49 17.20 3.38
N GLN A 16 7.34 17.34 2.72
CA GLN A 16 6.24 16.38 2.88
C GLN A 16 6.59 15.09 2.14
N LEU A 17 6.47 13.96 2.81
CA LEU A 17 6.64 12.65 2.20
C LEU A 17 5.46 12.33 1.27
N GLN A 18 5.77 11.76 0.10
CA GLN A 18 4.79 11.21 -0.82
C GLN A 18 4.94 9.70 -0.87
N PHE A 19 3.84 8.98 -1.07
CA PHE A 19 3.80 7.52 -1.13
C PHE A 19 3.49 7.06 -2.55
N ALA A 20 4.27 6.13 -3.07
CA ALA A 20 3.94 5.47 -4.33
C ALA A 20 2.88 4.38 -4.06
N GLU A 21 1.75 4.45 -4.77
CA GLU A 21 0.68 3.47 -4.68
C GLU A 21 0.44 2.83 -6.06
N PRO A 22 0.45 1.48 -6.17
CA PRO A 22 0.07 0.80 -7.41
C PRO A 22 -1.36 1.15 -7.84
N GLU A 23 -1.54 1.38 -9.14
CA GLU A 23 -2.85 1.39 -9.77
C GLU A 23 -3.18 -0.03 -10.25
N MET A 24 -4.36 -0.53 -9.91
CA MET A 24 -4.74 -1.93 -10.13
C MET A 24 -5.81 -2.06 -11.22
N ASP A 25 -5.64 -3.00 -12.15
CA ASP A 25 -6.71 -3.61 -12.94
C ASP A 25 -7.15 -4.89 -12.23
N ILE A 26 -8.37 -4.89 -11.70
CA ILE A 26 -8.96 -6.00 -10.96
C ILE A 26 -10.11 -6.55 -11.78
N ARG A 27 -10.07 -7.86 -12.05
CA ARG A 27 -11.14 -8.55 -12.78
C ARG A 27 -11.79 -9.58 -11.91
N TYR A 28 -13.11 -9.69 -12.07
CA TYR A 28 -13.94 -10.63 -11.35
C TYR A 28 -14.64 -11.56 -12.33
N VAL A 29 -14.85 -12.81 -11.91
CA VAL A 29 -15.61 -13.78 -12.69
C VAL A 29 -17.01 -13.22 -12.96
N ASN A 30 -17.44 -13.25 -14.22
CA ASN A 30 -18.72 -12.69 -14.69
C ASN A 30 -18.90 -11.18 -14.41
N ASN A 31 -17.82 -10.44 -14.13
CA ASN A 31 -17.87 -9.02 -13.78
C ASN A 31 -18.71 -8.73 -12.52
N ASP A 32 -18.74 -9.69 -11.58
CA ASP A 32 -19.40 -9.58 -10.29
C ASP A 32 -18.39 -9.24 -9.19
N SER A 33 -18.41 -8.02 -8.67
CA SER A 33 -17.46 -7.57 -7.63
C SER A 33 -17.62 -8.28 -6.30
N ASP A 34 -18.79 -8.87 -6.01
CA ASP A 34 -19.00 -9.71 -4.83
C ASP A 34 -18.57 -11.17 -5.08
N GLY A 35 -18.22 -11.49 -6.34
CA GLY A 35 -17.79 -12.80 -6.78
C GLY A 35 -16.28 -13.04 -6.66
N LYS A 36 -15.84 -14.15 -7.23
CA LYS A 36 -14.43 -14.56 -7.21
C LYS A 36 -13.56 -13.59 -8.03
N VAL A 37 -12.45 -13.15 -7.44
CA VAL A 37 -11.38 -12.43 -8.16
C VAL A 37 -10.73 -13.37 -9.19
N GLU A 38 -10.73 -12.94 -10.45
CA GLU A 38 -10.12 -13.64 -11.57
C GLU A 38 -8.64 -13.26 -11.75
N SER A 39 -8.33 -11.97 -11.67
CA SER A 39 -6.96 -11.47 -11.84
C SER A 39 -6.71 -10.14 -11.13
N LEU A 40 -5.48 -9.94 -10.69
CA LEU A 40 -4.93 -8.69 -10.18
C LEU A 40 -3.71 -8.29 -11.00
N HIS A 41 -3.74 -7.09 -11.60
CA HIS A 41 -2.63 -6.57 -12.37
C HIS A 41 -2.28 -5.15 -11.94
N VAL A 42 -1.00 -4.89 -11.70
CA VAL A 42 -0.51 -3.51 -11.58
C VAL A 42 -0.42 -2.92 -12.98
N VAL A 43 -1.13 -1.82 -13.22
CA VAL A 43 -1.17 -1.12 -14.51
C VAL A 43 -0.46 0.24 -14.49
N GLY A 44 -0.09 0.71 -13.31
CA GLY A 44 0.56 2.00 -13.12
C GLY A 44 0.93 2.24 -11.66
N PHE A 45 1.43 3.44 -11.39
CA PHE A 45 1.68 3.95 -10.04
C PHE A 45 1.27 5.41 -9.98
N GLN A 46 0.67 5.79 -8.86
CA GLN A 46 0.38 7.18 -8.52
C GLN A 46 1.14 7.58 -7.25
N ALA A 47 1.28 8.88 -7.04
CA ALA A 47 1.84 9.44 -5.82
C ALA A 47 0.73 10.04 -4.95
N THR A 48 0.66 9.66 -3.67
CA THR A 48 -0.29 10.19 -2.69
C THR A 48 0.45 10.96 -1.59
N GLY A 49 -0.16 12.05 -1.11
CA GLY A 49 0.44 12.91 -0.08
C GLY A 49 0.05 12.55 1.36
N TRP A 50 -0.71 11.47 1.54
CA TRP A 50 -1.21 11.01 2.84
C TRP A 50 -1.16 9.49 2.90
N ALA A 51 -1.17 8.96 4.11
CA ALA A 51 -1.14 7.53 4.39
C ALA A 51 -2.39 7.14 5.20
N VAL A 52 -3.09 6.09 4.78
CA VAL A 52 -4.34 5.64 5.42
C VAL A 52 -4.07 4.52 6.41
N ASN A 53 -4.59 4.67 7.64
CA ASN A 53 -4.40 3.77 8.78
C ASN A 53 -2.93 3.33 8.92
N SER A 54 -2.03 4.31 8.91
CA SER A 54 -0.61 4.05 8.83
C SER A 54 0.06 3.93 10.19
N THR A 55 1.24 3.31 10.22
CA THR A 55 2.08 3.22 11.41
C THR A 55 3.55 3.34 10.99
N TYR A 56 4.33 4.08 11.77
CA TYR A 56 5.80 4.10 11.64
C TYR A 56 6.42 3.20 12.70
N ASP A 57 7.33 2.32 12.28
CA ASP A 57 8.16 1.49 13.14
C ASP A 57 9.62 1.94 13.06
N ASP A 58 10.13 2.47 14.17
CA ASP A 58 11.49 2.96 14.28
C ASP A 58 12.55 1.84 14.23
N ALA A 59 12.22 0.64 14.71
CA ALA A 59 13.17 -0.47 14.75
C ALA A 59 13.51 -1.00 13.36
N THR A 60 12.51 -1.00 12.47
CA THR A 60 12.65 -1.45 11.07
C THR A 60 12.78 -0.28 10.09
N GLN A 61 12.62 0.95 10.58
CA GLN A 61 12.53 2.18 9.78
C GLN A 61 11.51 2.04 8.64
N THR A 62 10.33 1.52 8.95
CA THR A 62 9.26 1.32 7.97
C THR A 62 8.02 2.14 8.28
N ILE A 63 7.31 2.53 7.22
CA ILE A 63 5.93 2.97 7.31
C ILE A 63 5.07 1.89 6.68
N THR A 64 4.00 1.49 7.36
CA THR A 64 2.97 0.63 6.79
C THR A 64 1.68 1.41 6.60
N THR A 65 0.90 1.06 5.59
CA THR A 65 -0.46 1.57 5.34
C THR A 65 -1.45 0.43 5.27
N PHE A 66 -2.71 0.69 5.64
CA PHE A 66 -3.78 -0.29 5.51
C PHE A 66 -5.10 0.37 5.10
N ASN A 67 -5.38 0.38 3.81
CA ASN A 67 -6.62 0.94 3.28
C ASN A 67 -7.72 -0.12 3.23
N LYS A 68 -8.77 0.07 4.01
CA LYS A 68 -9.96 -0.79 4.04
C LYS A 68 -10.99 -0.22 3.07
N TRP A 69 -11.19 -0.86 1.92
CA TRP A 69 -11.97 -0.27 0.82
C TRP A 69 -13.42 0.03 1.21
N ARG A 70 -14.03 -0.84 2.03
CA ARG A 70 -15.37 -0.65 2.61
C ARG A 70 -15.39 -0.44 4.13
N GLY A 71 -14.23 -0.16 4.73
CA GLY A 71 -14.10 0.10 6.18
C GLY A 71 -14.01 -1.13 7.09
N VAL A 72 -14.33 -2.34 6.61
CA VAL A 72 -14.24 -3.58 7.39
C VAL A 72 -12.83 -4.18 7.31
N GLY A 73 -12.27 -4.26 6.11
CA GLY A 73 -10.88 -4.68 5.84
C GLY A 73 -10.75 -6.07 5.24
N ASP A 74 -11.86 -6.70 4.86
CA ASP A 74 -11.87 -7.90 4.00
C ASP A 74 -11.37 -7.54 2.60
N ALA A 75 -11.99 -6.57 1.94
CA ALA A 75 -11.41 -5.93 0.76
C ALA A 75 -10.49 -4.79 1.21
N SER A 76 -9.21 -4.91 0.87
CA SER A 76 -8.17 -4.01 1.38
C SER A 76 -6.92 -3.96 0.52
N SER A 77 -6.10 -2.96 0.80
CA SER A 77 -4.74 -2.85 0.26
C SER A 77 -3.78 -2.35 1.33
N SER A 78 -2.61 -2.96 1.42
CA SER A 78 -1.53 -2.55 2.34
C SER A 78 -0.23 -2.28 1.62
N GLY A 79 0.45 -1.21 2.01
CA GLY A 79 1.79 -0.88 1.53
C GLY A 79 2.81 -0.93 2.67
N THR A 80 3.99 -1.44 2.38
CA THR A 80 5.17 -1.33 3.25
C THR A 80 6.22 -0.48 2.56
N TYR A 81 6.64 0.58 3.25
CA TYR A 81 7.62 1.54 2.76
C TYR A 81 8.84 1.49 3.66
N LEU A 82 10.01 1.23 3.09
CA LEU A 82 11.28 1.15 3.81
C LEU A 82 12.05 2.45 3.65
N PHE A 83 12.55 2.98 4.76
CA PHE A 83 13.50 4.08 4.72
C PHE A 83 14.86 3.60 4.20
N ARG A 84 15.32 4.18 3.10
CA ARG A 84 16.65 3.93 2.54
C ARG A 84 17.11 5.14 1.74
N ASN A 85 18.39 5.48 1.84
CA ASN A 85 18.99 6.59 1.10
C ASN A 85 18.29 7.96 1.31
N GLY A 86 17.76 8.21 2.50
CA GLY A 86 17.14 9.49 2.85
C GLY A 86 15.67 9.64 2.44
N ASP A 87 15.03 8.59 1.95
CA ASP A 87 13.60 8.59 1.60
C ASP A 87 12.92 7.25 1.88
N PHE A 88 11.59 7.22 1.83
CA PHE A 88 10.80 6.00 1.94
C PHE A 88 10.41 5.48 0.56
N SER A 89 10.73 4.22 0.28
CA SER A 89 10.39 3.56 -0.98
C SER A 89 9.41 2.42 -0.73
N LEU A 90 8.40 2.27 -1.60
CA LEU A 90 7.51 1.10 -1.57
C LEU A 90 8.34 -0.16 -1.84
N VAL A 91 8.34 -1.09 -0.89
CA VAL A 91 9.02 -2.38 -1.02
C VAL A 91 8.07 -3.56 -1.06
N GLN A 92 6.83 -3.39 -0.59
CA GLN A 92 5.82 -4.44 -0.69
C GLN A 92 4.42 -3.81 -0.78
N TYR A 93 3.57 -4.40 -1.62
CA TYR A 93 2.17 -4.02 -1.71
C TYR A 93 1.30 -5.27 -1.81
N ASP A 94 0.34 -5.41 -0.91
CA ASP A 94 -0.59 -6.53 -0.85
C ASP A 94 -2.02 -6.04 -1.09
N VAL A 95 -2.80 -6.81 -1.84
CA VAL A 95 -4.17 -6.49 -2.21
C VAL A 95 -5.07 -7.68 -1.92
N ASP A 96 -6.11 -7.46 -1.12
CA ASP A 96 -7.27 -8.34 -1.04
C ASP A 96 -8.43 -7.66 -1.76
N ALA A 97 -8.82 -8.22 -2.90
CA ALA A 97 -9.92 -7.69 -3.69
C ALA A 97 -11.25 -8.44 -3.49
N SER A 98 -11.29 -9.42 -2.59
CA SER A 98 -12.49 -10.17 -2.26
C SER A 98 -13.34 -9.43 -1.22
N TYR A 99 -14.66 -9.46 -1.40
CA TYR A 99 -15.64 -8.89 -0.47
C TYR A 99 -16.38 -9.99 0.31
N ASP A 100 -15.69 -11.08 0.64
CA ASP A 100 -16.27 -12.30 1.21
C ASP A 100 -16.23 -12.35 2.76
N GLY A 101 -15.63 -11.35 3.39
CA GLY A 101 -15.47 -11.26 4.84
C GLY A 101 -14.23 -11.97 5.39
N GLU A 102 -13.43 -12.61 4.54
CA GLU A 102 -12.11 -13.14 4.90
C GLU A 102 -11.00 -12.12 4.57
N GLN A 103 -9.79 -12.35 5.10
CA GLN A 103 -8.59 -11.57 4.76
C GLN A 103 -7.54 -12.52 4.20
N ASN A 104 -7.46 -12.56 2.88
CA ASN A 104 -6.61 -13.39 2.06
C ASN A 104 -5.84 -12.53 1.02
N PRO A 105 -5.02 -11.56 1.46
CA PRO A 105 -4.35 -10.65 0.54
C PRO A 105 -3.32 -11.35 -0.34
N GLN A 106 -3.15 -10.84 -1.56
CA GLN A 106 -2.15 -11.27 -2.53
C GLN A 106 -1.09 -10.19 -2.71
N THR A 107 0.19 -10.57 -2.61
CA THR A 107 1.30 -9.67 -2.88
C THR A 107 1.40 -9.38 -4.38
N VAL A 108 1.28 -8.09 -4.75
CA VAL A 108 1.35 -7.63 -6.14
C VAL A 108 2.64 -6.84 -6.43
N VAL A 109 3.35 -6.41 -5.39
CA VAL A 109 4.71 -5.87 -5.45
C VAL A 109 5.53 -6.50 -4.33
N ASP A 110 6.70 -7.07 -4.63
CA ASP A 110 7.63 -7.61 -3.64
C ASP A 110 9.09 -7.30 -3.99
N TYR A 111 9.68 -6.43 -3.19
CA TYR A 111 11.12 -6.14 -3.10
C TYR A 111 11.62 -6.29 -1.65
N ASN A 112 10.80 -6.88 -0.78
CA ASN A 112 11.05 -7.03 0.65
C ASN A 112 11.53 -8.46 0.98
N THR A 113 11.16 -9.44 0.14
CA THR A 113 11.71 -10.79 0.19
C THR A 113 13.08 -10.85 -0.49
N ALA A 114 14.00 -11.61 0.08
CA ALA A 114 15.30 -11.85 -0.53
C ALA A 114 15.15 -12.65 -1.86
N PRO A 115 16.02 -12.43 -2.86
CA PRO A 115 15.99 -13.17 -4.13
C PRO A 115 16.16 -14.69 -4.00
#